data_AF-A0A2E6E8J7-F1
#
_entry.id   AF-A0A2E6E8J7-F1
#
_cell.length_a   1.000
_cell.length_b   1.000
_cell.length_c   1.000
_cell.angle_alpha   90.00
_cell.angle_beta   90.00
_cell.angle_gamma   90.00
#
_symmetry.space_group_name_H-M   'P 1'
#
loop_
_entity.id
_entity.type
_entity.pdbx_description
1 polymer ?
#
loop_
_entity_poly.entity_id
_entity_poly.type
_entity_poly.pdbx_seq_one_letter_code
_entity_poly.pdbx_strand_id
1 'polypeptide(L)'
;MSSRLNDSTAQITKFFEAGKAMEEEHGWVSQDAKGDTKMKILAIDETNKSMDLLLWLSTESTFGSGKHTHGGETYVYVIEGGYSLTAYTDFDDQEGKTTWYGKGDFVYQPFGQIHTESLGSEHTLLYVSNRCIHEETIFEGFDEKGSVAVTEKISDIRNMLHVQ
;
A
#
# COMPACT_ATOMS: atom_id res chain seq x y z
N MET A 1 -21.86 -22.96 27.40
CA MET A 1 -21.12 -21.69 27.27
C MET A 1 -19.65 -22.04 27.15
N SER A 2 -19.11 -21.99 25.93
CA SER A 2 -17.72 -22.39 25.64
C SER A 2 -16.94 -21.20 25.12
N SER A 3 -15.95 -20.82 25.94
CA SER A 3 -14.73 -20.03 25.74
C SER A 3 -14.53 -19.21 24.46
N ARG A 4 -14.61 -17.87 24.60
CA ARG A 4 -13.88 -16.89 23.78
C ARG A 4 -12.42 -16.75 24.28
N LEU A 5 -11.58 -17.76 24.08
CA LEU A 5 -10.17 -17.73 24.54
C LEU A 5 -9.13 -17.91 23.43
N ASN A 6 -9.50 -17.88 22.14
CA ASN A 6 -8.56 -18.13 21.05
C ASN A 6 -8.07 -16.89 20.26
N ASP A 7 -8.40 -15.67 20.69
CA ASP A 7 -8.14 -14.46 19.89
C ASP A 7 -6.91 -13.65 20.36
N SER A 8 -6.27 -14.03 21.48
CA SER A 8 -5.10 -13.32 22.00
C SER A 8 -3.83 -13.63 21.21
N THR A 9 -3.67 -14.85 20.70
CA THR A 9 -2.45 -15.27 19.99
C THR A 9 -2.33 -14.60 18.63
N ALA A 10 -3.44 -14.43 17.91
CA ALA A 10 -3.48 -13.72 16.63
C ALA A 10 -3.15 -12.23 16.78
N GLN A 11 -3.65 -11.57 17.84
CA GLN A 11 -3.24 -10.20 18.17
C GLN A 11 -1.75 -10.13 18.52
N ILE A 12 -1.23 -11.08 19.29
CA ILE A 12 0.18 -11.12 19.69
C ILE A 12 1.11 -11.27 18.47
N THR A 13 0.78 -12.10 17.47
CA THR A 13 1.59 -12.26 16.25
C THR A 13 1.67 -10.97 15.42
N LYS A 14 0.56 -10.20 15.32
CA LYS A 14 0.54 -8.89 14.64
C LYS A 14 1.58 -7.91 15.18
N PHE A 15 1.85 -7.95 16.48
CA PHE A 15 2.82 -7.04 17.14
C PHE A 15 4.27 -7.49 16.97
N PHE A 16 4.55 -8.79 16.81
CA PHE A 16 5.92 -9.30 16.71
C PHE A 16 6.60 -9.00 15.37
N GLU A 17 5.85 -8.97 14.26
CA GLU A 17 6.41 -8.58 12.94
C GLU A 17 6.71 -7.09 12.85
N ALA A 18 5.84 -6.25 13.43
CA ALA A 18 6.09 -4.81 13.56
C ALA A 18 7.34 -4.52 14.41
N GLY A 19 7.58 -5.30 15.47
CA GLY A 19 8.73 -5.13 16.36
C GLY A 19 10.10 -5.40 15.70
N LYS A 20 10.18 -6.36 14.75
CA LYS A 20 11.44 -6.64 14.03
C LYS A 20 11.80 -5.56 13.01
N ALA A 21 10.80 -4.99 12.33
CA ALA A 21 11.02 -3.88 11.39
C ALA A 21 11.62 -2.63 12.08
N MET A 22 11.40 -2.45 13.39
CA MET A 22 11.69 -1.22 14.14
C MET A 22 13.17 -0.96 14.47
N GLU A 23 14.07 -1.93 14.32
CA GLU A 23 15.45 -1.82 14.83
C GLU A 23 16.40 -1.05 13.90
N GLU A 24 16.09 -0.90 12.61
CA GLU A 24 16.83 -0.09 11.64
C GLU A 24 15.97 1.09 11.12
N GLU A 25 16.58 2.28 10.96
CA GLU A 25 15.90 3.55 10.56
C GLU A 25 14.57 3.86 11.27
N HIS A 26 14.40 3.47 12.54
CA HIS A 26 13.16 3.64 13.30
C HIS A 26 11.92 2.97 12.66
N GLY A 27 12.08 1.88 11.91
CA GLY A 27 10.97 1.15 11.30
C GLY A 27 10.68 1.46 9.85
N TRP A 28 11.48 2.31 9.19
CA TRP A 28 11.32 2.63 7.78
C TRP A 28 12.17 1.70 6.91
N VAL A 29 11.56 1.17 5.86
CA VAL A 29 12.23 0.35 4.85
C VAL A 29 12.15 1.08 3.51
N SER A 30 13.30 1.27 2.86
CA SER A 30 13.37 1.86 1.52
C SER A 30 12.94 0.85 0.46
N GLN A 31 12.08 1.28 -0.47
CA GLN A 31 11.63 0.49 -1.63
C GLN A 31 12.48 0.72 -2.87
N ASP A 32 13.32 1.75 -2.86
CA ASP A 32 14.27 2.04 -3.93
C ASP A 32 15.66 2.38 -3.38
N ALA A 33 16.67 2.34 -4.25
CA ALA A 33 18.06 2.60 -3.87
C ALA A 33 18.33 4.06 -3.48
N LYS A 34 17.44 4.99 -3.84
CA LYS A 34 17.60 6.43 -3.59
C LYS A 34 16.95 6.87 -2.28
N GLY A 35 16.04 6.07 -1.73
CA GLY A 35 15.26 6.44 -0.56
C GLY A 35 14.06 7.34 -0.88
N ASP A 36 13.64 7.41 -2.14
CA ASP A 36 12.54 8.27 -2.58
C ASP A 36 11.17 7.69 -2.17
N THR A 37 11.10 6.38 -1.98
CA THR A 37 9.93 5.64 -1.52
C THR A 37 10.29 4.87 -0.28
N LYS A 38 9.65 5.19 0.85
CA LYS A 38 9.86 4.48 2.11
C LYS A 38 8.53 4.01 2.67
N MET A 39 8.53 2.82 3.26
CA MET A 39 7.37 2.28 3.94
C MET A 39 7.68 1.90 5.38
N LYS A 40 6.71 2.08 6.26
CA LYS A 40 6.75 1.58 7.63
C LYS A 40 5.54 0.70 7.85
N ILE A 41 5.78 -0.60 7.99
CA ILE A 41 4.72 -1.57 8.29
C ILE A 41 4.25 -1.39 9.73
N LEU A 42 2.94 -1.21 9.89
CA LEU A 42 2.30 -1.04 11.19
C LEU A 42 1.67 -2.34 11.67
N ALA A 43 1.03 -3.08 10.75
CA ALA A 43 0.43 -4.37 11.05
C ALA A 43 0.28 -5.21 9.78
N ILE A 44 0.41 -6.53 9.94
CA ILE A 44 0.03 -7.54 8.95
C ILE A 44 -0.95 -8.50 9.63
N ASP A 45 -2.10 -8.74 9.02
CA ASP A 45 -3.08 -9.72 9.44
C ASP A 45 -3.19 -10.81 8.38
N GLU A 46 -2.52 -11.94 8.61
CA GLU A 46 -2.52 -13.07 7.69
C GLU A 46 -3.89 -13.75 7.57
N THR A 47 -4.66 -13.75 8.65
CA THR A 47 -5.96 -14.43 8.68
C THR A 47 -6.95 -13.71 7.77
N ASN A 48 -6.96 -12.38 7.84
CA ASN A 48 -7.84 -11.53 7.05
C ASN A 48 -7.16 -10.95 5.80
N LYS A 49 -5.92 -11.38 5.50
CA LYS A 49 -5.10 -10.95 4.37
C LYS A 49 -5.10 -9.43 4.23
N SER A 50 -4.67 -8.74 5.28
CA SER A 50 -4.64 -7.28 5.29
C SER A 50 -3.35 -6.73 5.85
N MET A 51 -3.04 -5.50 5.46
CA MET A 51 -1.83 -4.81 5.86
C MET A 51 -2.12 -3.33 6.08
N ASP A 52 -1.56 -2.79 7.15
CA ASP A 52 -1.58 -1.37 7.49
C ASP A 52 -0.13 -0.85 7.46
N LEU A 53 0.09 0.26 6.76
CA LEU A 53 1.42 0.87 6.64
C LEU A 53 1.36 2.40 6.62
N LEU A 54 2.50 3.01 6.88
CA LEU A 54 2.78 4.38 6.45
C LEU A 54 3.62 4.33 5.18
N LEU A 55 3.23 5.10 4.17
CA LEU A 55 3.97 5.27 2.93
C LEU A 55 4.46 6.71 2.85
N TRP A 56 5.76 6.88 2.82
CA TRP A 56 6.41 8.17 2.63
C TRP A 56 6.99 8.23 1.22
N LEU A 57 6.68 9.31 0.51
CA LEU A 57 7.03 9.53 -0.88
C LEU A 57 7.72 10.90 -1.01
N SER A 58 8.95 10.91 -1.52
CA SER A 58 9.62 12.14 -1.94
C SER A 58 8.95 12.71 -3.19
N THR A 59 9.24 13.97 -3.53
CA THR A 59 8.76 14.59 -4.78
C THR A 59 9.30 13.92 -6.04
N GLU A 60 10.38 13.14 -5.92
CA GLU A 60 11.02 12.42 -7.01
C GLU A 60 10.59 10.95 -7.10
N SER A 61 9.73 10.50 -6.18
CA SER A 61 9.22 9.14 -6.19
C SER A 61 8.39 8.89 -7.45
N THR A 62 8.67 7.77 -8.10
CA THR A 62 7.88 7.27 -9.24
C THR A 62 6.82 6.25 -8.80
N PHE A 63 6.58 6.11 -7.50
CA PHE A 63 5.58 5.19 -6.96
C PHE A 63 4.19 5.52 -7.54
N GLY A 64 3.45 4.49 -7.96
CA GLY A 64 2.09 4.63 -8.49
C GLY A 64 1.97 5.31 -9.87
N SER A 65 3.09 5.68 -10.51
CA SER A 65 3.08 6.44 -11.77
C SER A 65 2.60 5.65 -13.00
N GLY A 66 2.60 4.32 -12.94
CA GLY A 66 2.05 3.44 -13.97
C GLY A 66 0.62 3.00 -13.66
N LYS A 67 -0.16 2.61 -14.68
CA LYS A 67 -1.49 2.03 -14.47
C LYS A 67 -1.37 0.77 -13.63
N HIS A 68 -2.12 0.72 -12.54
CA HIS A 68 -2.14 -0.41 -11.63
C HIS A 68 -3.51 -0.58 -10.99
N THR A 69 -3.70 -1.70 -10.31
CA THR A 69 -4.89 -2.00 -9.51
C THR A 69 -4.49 -2.66 -8.19
N HIS A 70 -5.37 -2.63 -7.20
CA HIS A 70 -5.22 -3.39 -5.96
C HIS A 70 -5.91 -4.75 -6.04
N GLY A 71 -5.32 -5.77 -5.39
CA GLY A 71 -5.90 -7.11 -5.23
C GLY A 71 -6.98 -7.18 -4.14
N GLY A 72 -7.38 -6.02 -3.60
CA GLY A 72 -8.44 -5.85 -2.63
C GLY A 72 -8.90 -4.39 -2.54
N GLU A 73 -9.64 -4.08 -1.48
CA GLU A 73 -10.02 -2.70 -1.16
C GLU A 73 -8.85 -1.98 -0.48
N THR A 74 -8.61 -0.73 -0.89
CA THR A 74 -7.56 0.10 -0.31
C THR A 74 -8.14 1.38 0.27
N TYR A 75 -7.71 1.70 1.48
CA TYR A 75 -8.12 2.89 2.21
C TYR A 75 -6.88 3.73 2.49
N VAL A 76 -6.90 4.98 2.02
CA VAL A 76 -5.77 5.90 2.15
C VAL A 76 -6.21 7.11 2.98
N TYR A 77 -5.39 7.50 3.95
CA TYR A 77 -5.53 8.76 4.65
C TYR A 77 -4.28 9.61 4.45
N VAL A 78 -4.45 10.83 3.96
CA VAL A 78 -3.32 11.72 3.67
C VAL A 78 -2.90 12.45 4.95
N ILE A 79 -1.75 12.11 5.50
CA ILE A 79 -1.23 12.69 6.74
C ILE A 79 -0.47 14.00 6.45
N GLU A 80 0.33 14.02 5.39
CA GLU A 80 1.09 15.18 4.91
C GLU A 80 1.15 15.21 3.38
N GLY A 81 1.35 16.40 2.81
CA GLY A 81 1.42 16.60 1.36
C GLY A 81 0.09 16.34 0.67
N GLY A 82 0.17 15.68 -0.48
CA GLY A 82 -0.97 15.33 -1.32
C GLY A 82 -0.58 14.75 -2.67
N TYR A 83 -1.54 14.13 -3.33
CA TYR A 83 -1.36 13.49 -4.63
C TYR A 83 -2.61 13.59 -5.49
N SER A 84 -2.43 13.49 -6.80
CA SER A 84 -3.54 13.28 -7.74
C SER A 84 -3.73 11.80 -7.97
N LEU A 85 -4.96 11.33 -7.85
CA LEU A 85 -5.38 10.01 -8.30
C LEU A 85 -6.16 10.16 -9.62
N THR A 86 -5.73 9.50 -10.68
CA THR A 86 -6.50 9.38 -11.92
C THR A 86 -7.06 7.98 -12.02
N ALA A 87 -8.38 7.84 -11.83
CA ALA A 87 -9.08 6.56 -11.93
C ALA A 87 -9.63 6.36 -13.34
N TYR A 88 -9.49 5.15 -13.88
CA TYR A 88 -9.91 4.77 -15.22
C TYR A 88 -11.11 3.81 -15.18
N THR A 89 -11.93 3.81 -16.21
CA THR A 89 -13.03 2.84 -16.31
C THR A 89 -12.54 1.44 -16.64
N ASP A 90 -11.47 1.34 -17.44
CA ASP A 90 -10.78 0.11 -17.82
C ASP A 90 -9.33 0.42 -18.23
N PHE A 91 -8.61 -0.59 -18.72
CA PHE A 91 -7.22 -0.42 -19.12
C PHE A 91 -7.04 0.45 -20.39
N ASP A 92 -8.00 0.44 -21.31
CA ASP A 92 -7.89 1.14 -22.59
C ASP A 92 -8.31 2.62 -22.50
N ASP A 93 -9.03 3.00 -21.44
CA ASP A 93 -9.38 4.39 -21.12
C ASP A 93 -8.13 5.28 -20.99
N GLN A 94 -8.02 6.30 -21.85
CA GLN A 94 -6.88 7.22 -21.91
C GLN A 94 -7.10 8.51 -21.11
N GLU A 95 -8.34 8.84 -20.77
CA GLU A 95 -8.67 10.12 -20.13
C GLU A 95 -8.71 9.95 -18.61
N GLY A 96 -9.41 8.93 -18.13
CA GLY A 96 -9.69 8.74 -16.71
C GLY A 96 -10.35 9.97 -16.06
N LYS A 97 -10.43 9.95 -14.73
CA LYS A 97 -10.89 11.07 -13.92
C LYS A 97 -9.89 11.37 -12.82
N THR A 98 -9.26 12.53 -12.91
CA THR A 98 -8.29 13.00 -11.92
C THR A 98 -8.97 13.72 -10.76
N THR A 99 -8.57 13.37 -9.54
CA THR A 99 -8.96 14.07 -8.31
C THR A 99 -7.72 14.31 -7.46
N TRP A 100 -7.58 15.52 -6.93
CA TRP A 100 -6.51 15.86 -5.99
C TRP A 100 -6.95 15.57 -4.55
N TYR A 101 -6.06 14.97 -3.77
CA TYR A 101 -6.23 14.73 -2.34
C TYR A 101 -5.06 15.32 -1.57
N GLY A 102 -5.36 16.12 -0.55
CA GLY A 102 -4.39 16.74 0.32
C GLY A 102 -4.51 16.28 1.77
N LYS A 103 -3.63 16.79 2.63
CA LYS A 103 -3.64 16.51 4.07
C LYS A 103 -5.04 16.59 4.69
N GLY A 104 -5.42 15.50 5.36
CA GLY A 104 -6.71 15.33 6.04
C GLY A 104 -7.77 14.61 5.19
N ASP A 105 -7.52 14.44 3.89
CA ASP A 105 -8.44 13.70 3.02
C ASP A 105 -8.34 12.20 3.23
N PHE A 106 -9.48 11.53 3.03
CA PHE A 106 -9.61 10.08 3.05
C PHE A 106 -10.06 9.60 1.67
N VAL A 107 -9.37 8.60 1.15
CA VAL A 107 -9.60 8.02 -0.18
C VAL A 107 -9.94 6.56 -0.03
N TYR A 108 -11.02 6.15 -0.68
CA TYR A 108 -11.38 4.75 -0.86
C TYR A 108 -11.13 4.36 -2.31
N GLN A 109 -10.29 3.35 -2.51
CA GLN A 109 -9.98 2.74 -3.79
C GLN A 109 -10.62 1.34 -3.82
N PRO A 110 -11.69 1.15 -4.62
CA PRO A 110 -12.36 -0.14 -4.74
C PRO A 110 -11.45 -1.21 -5.33
N PHE A 111 -11.73 -2.47 -4.98
CA PHE A 111 -11.10 -3.62 -5.63
C PHE A 111 -11.25 -3.55 -7.16
N GLY A 112 -10.16 -3.78 -7.88
CA GLY A 112 -10.14 -3.79 -9.34
C GLY A 112 -10.13 -2.40 -10.00
N GLN A 113 -10.11 -1.31 -9.23
CA GLN A 113 -10.02 0.03 -9.80
C GLN A 113 -8.64 0.25 -10.41
N ILE A 114 -8.61 0.45 -11.73
CA ILE A 114 -7.39 0.83 -12.44
C ILE A 114 -7.14 2.32 -12.22
N HIS A 115 -5.95 2.68 -11.80
CA HIS A 115 -5.58 4.07 -11.56
C HIS A 115 -4.09 4.34 -11.73
N THR A 116 -3.74 5.63 -11.79
CA THR A 116 -2.39 6.16 -11.68
C THR A 116 -2.37 7.22 -10.59
N GLU A 117 -1.19 7.42 -10.01
CA GLU A 117 -0.94 8.43 -9.00
C GLU A 117 0.18 9.38 -9.47
N SER A 118 0.04 10.66 -9.12
CA SER A 118 1.09 11.66 -9.36
C SER A 118 1.23 12.58 -8.16
N LEU A 119 2.46 12.84 -7.78
CA LEU A 119 2.79 13.65 -6.61
C LEU A 119 2.83 15.14 -6.96
N GLY A 120 2.54 15.97 -5.96
CA GLY A 120 2.72 17.42 -6.05
C GLY A 120 4.17 17.86 -5.83
N SER A 121 4.35 19.13 -5.47
CA SER A 121 5.66 19.74 -5.21
C SER A 121 6.20 19.52 -3.80
N GLU A 122 5.51 18.71 -2.98
CA GLU A 122 5.89 18.42 -1.60
C GLU A 122 5.96 16.91 -1.38
N HIS A 123 6.73 16.48 -0.39
CA HIS A 123 6.71 15.09 0.02
C HIS A 123 5.30 14.72 0.52
N THR A 124 4.95 13.46 0.38
CA THR A 124 3.63 12.95 0.77
C THR A 124 3.79 11.83 1.79
N LEU A 125 2.98 11.88 2.85
CA LEU A 125 2.90 10.83 3.86
C LEU A 125 1.47 10.32 3.92
N LEU A 126 1.30 9.03 3.66
CA LEU A 126 0.01 8.35 3.63
C LEU A 126 -0.03 7.30 4.74
N TYR A 127 -1.18 7.16 5.39
CA TYR A 127 -1.56 5.89 5.98
C TYR A 127 -2.32 5.10 4.94
N VAL A 128 -1.95 3.84 4.73
CA VAL A 128 -2.56 2.94 3.75
C VAL A 128 -2.99 1.65 4.44
N SER A 129 -4.26 1.28 4.27
CA SER A 129 -4.83 0.02 4.71
C SER A 129 -5.28 -0.78 3.50
N ASN A 130 -4.66 -1.92 3.24
CA ASN A 130 -5.04 -2.85 2.17
C ASN A 130 -5.81 -4.03 2.76
N ARG A 131 -6.95 -4.38 2.17
CA ARG A 131 -7.78 -5.53 2.53
C ARG A 131 -7.84 -6.47 1.33
N CYS A 132 -6.84 -7.33 1.17
CA CYS A 132 -6.71 -8.21 0.01
C CYS A 132 -7.86 -9.22 -0.02
N ILE A 133 -8.59 -9.23 -1.13
CA ILE A 133 -9.67 -10.20 -1.35
C ILE A 133 -9.11 -11.42 -2.09
N HIS A 134 -8.20 -11.18 -3.04
CA HIS A 134 -7.62 -12.21 -3.89
C HIS A 134 -6.16 -12.48 -3.56
N GLU A 135 -5.82 -13.74 -3.30
CA GLU A 135 -4.44 -14.30 -3.27
C GLU A 135 -3.34 -13.48 -2.56
N GLU A 136 -3.72 -12.68 -1.53
CA GLU A 136 -2.81 -11.79 -0.81
C GLU A 136 -2.16 -10.68 -1.67
N THR A 137 -2.69 -10.45 -2.87
CA THR A 137 -2.19 -9.43 -3.80
C THR A 137 -2.49 -8.04 -3.25
N ILE A 138 -1.45 -7.23 -3.06
CA ILE A 138 -1.53 -5.83 -2.65
C ILE A 138 -1.78 -4.96 -3.88
N PHE A 139 -0.94 -5.11 -4.91
CA PHE A 139 -1.14 -4.43 -6.19
C PHE A 139 -0.60 -5.22 -7.37
N GLU A 140 -1.13 -4.91 -8.55
CA GLU A 140 -0.65 -5.38 -9.85
C GLU A 140 -0.43 -4.18 -10.76
N GLY A 141 0.77 -4.07 -11.32
CA GLY A 141 1.12 -3.06 -12.32
C GLY A 141 1.04 -3.63 -13.73
N PHE A 142 0.49 -2.83 -14.65
CA PHE A 142 0.29 -3.24 -16.04
C PHE A 142 1.41 -2.71 -16.95
N ASP A 143 1.76 -3.48 -17.98
CA ASP A 143 2.54 -2.98 -19.11
C ASP A 143 1.68 -2.16 -20.09
N GLU A 144 2.30 -1.63 -21.15
CA GLU A 144 1.62 -0.86 -22.21
C GLU A 144 0.53 -1.65 -22.95
N LYS A 145 0.51 -2.99 -22.83
CA LYS A 145 -0.46 -3.88 -23.48
C LYS A 145 -1.56 -4.33 -22.52
N GLY A 146 -1.56 -3.87 -21.27
CA GLY A 146 -2.54 -4.24 -20.25
C GLY A 146 -2.28 -5.61 -19.61
N SER A 147 -1.10 -6.19 -19.85
CA SER A 147 -0.69 -7.43 -19.19
C SER A 147 -0.08 -7.12 -17.83
N VAL A 148 -0.34 -7.96 -16.83
CA VAL A 148 0.30 -7.82 -15.51
C VAL A 148 1.81 -8.02 -15.65
N ALA A 149 2.58 -6.98 -15.38
CA ALA A 149 4.04 -6.96 -15.47
C ALA A 149 4.70 -7.13 -14.10
N VAL A 150 4.03 -6.69 -13.04
CA VAL A 150 4.49 -6.79 -11.65
C VAL A 150 3.30 -7.13 -10.76
N THR A 151 3.54 -7.97 -9.77
CA THR A 151 2.60 -8.31 -8.70
C THR A 151 3.35 -8.21 -7.39
N GLU A 152 2.77 -7.51 -6.42
CA GLU A 152 3.27 -7.50 -5.05
C GLU A 152 2.24 -8.15 -4.13
N LYS A 153 2.71 -9.04 -3.26
CA LYS A 153 1.88 -9.76 -2.28
C LYS A 153 2.29 -9.45 -0.85
N ILE A 154 1.38 -9.66 0.10
CA ILE A 154 1.68 -9.55 1.54
C ILE A 154 2.87 -10.46 1.92
N SER A 155 2.99 -11.64 1.31
CA SER A 155 4.13 -12.54 1.53
C SER A 155 5.48 -11.92 1.13
N ASP A 156 5.51 -11.07 0.11
CA ASP A 156 6.75 -10.43 -0.36
C ASP A 156 7.23 -9.40 0.65
N ILE A 157 6.30 -8.60 1.18
CA ILE A 157 6.56 -7.68 2.29
C ILE A 157 7.05 -8.42 3.53
N ARG A 158 6.44 -9.54 3.88
CA ARG A 158 6.87 -10.35 5.04
C ARG A 158 8.30 -10.84 4.87
N ASN A 159 8.63 -11.37 3.69
CA ASN A 159 9.98 -11.84 3.39
C ASN A 159 11.00 -10.71 3.50
N MET A 160 10.67 -9.50 3.04
CA MET A 160 11.51 -8.32 3.19
C MET A 160 11.80 -8.01 4.68
N LEU A 161 10.81 -8.12 5.57
CA LEU A 161 10.98 -7.87 7.01
C LEU A 161 11.77 -8.97 7.74
N HIS A 162 11.99 -10.13 7.13
CA HIS A 162 12.73 -11.25 7.74
C HIS A 162 14.17 -11.39 7.26
N VAL A 163 14.60 -10.59 6.28
CA VAL A 163 15.94 -10.63 5.69
C VAL A 163 16.90 -9.62 6.33
N GLN A 164 16.48 -8.94 7.42
CA GLN A 164 17.33 -8.08 8.24
C GLN A 164 18.19 -8.88 9.23
#